data_AF-A0A940VGN3-F1
#
_entry.id   AF-A0A940VGN3-F1
#
_cell.length_a   1.000
_cell.length_b   1.000
_cell.length_c   1.000
_cell.angle_alpha   90.00
_cell.angle_beta   90.00
_cell.angle_gamma   90.00
#
_symmetry.space_group_name_H-M   'P 1'
#
loop_
_entity.id
_entity.type
_entity.pdbx_description
1 polymer ?
#
loop_
_entity_poly.entity_id
_entity_poly.type
_entity_poly.pdbx_seq_one_letter_code
_entity_poly.pdbx_strand_id
1 'polypeptide(L)' 'MAYADLRAFITALERAGELRRIAAEVDPILEIAEITDRISKRG' A
#
# COMPACT_ATOMS: atom_id res chain seq x y z
N MET A 1 -3.76 21.00 1.76
CA MET A 1 -3.40 19.58 1.55
C MET A 1 -4.31 19.03 0.47
N ALA A 2 -3.82 18.18 -0.43
CA ALA A 2 -4.62 17.64 -1.54
C ALA A 2 -5.77 16.71 -1.09
N TYR A 3 -5.65 16.16 0.12
CA TYR A 3 -6.65 15.27 0.74
C TYR A 3 -7.00 15.76 2.15
N ALA A 4 -8.22 15.45 2.59
CA ALA A 4 -8.75 15.87 3.90
C ALA A 4 -8.08 15.13 5.08
N ASP A 5 -7.71 13.86 4.89
CA ASP A 5 -7.02 13.03 5.87
C ASP A 5 -6.36 11.81 5.19
N LEU A 6 -5.77 10.91 5.99
CA LEU A 6 -5.16 9.67 5.52
C LEU A 6 -6.16 8.71 4.86
N ARG A 7 -7.41 8.64 5.35
CA ARG A 7 -8.43 7.74 4.78
C ARG A 7 -8.89 8.22 3.41
N ALA A 8 -9.03 9.54 3.24
CA ALA A 8 -9.32 10.18 1.98
C ALA A 8 -8.19 9.93 0.96
N PHE A 9 -6.93 9.98 1.41
CA PHE A 9 -5.79 9.64 0.56
C PHE A 9 -5.79 8.16 0.14
N ILE A 10 -5.97 7.23 1.09
CA ILE A 10 -6.05 5.79 0.79
C ILE A 10 -7.18 5.50 -0.20
N THR A 11 -8.36 6.10 -0.01
CA THR A 11 -9.50 5.94 -0.92
C THR A 11 -9.19 6.45 -2.33
N ALA A 12 -8.43 7.54 -2.45
CA ALA A 12 -8.03 8.09 -3.74
C ALA A 12 -7.11 7.11 -4.49
N LEU A 13 -6.12 6.52 -3.81
CA LEU A 13 -5.23 5.51 -4.39
C LEU A 13 -5.99 4.27 -4.87
N GLU A 14 -6.99 3.81 -4.10
CA GLU A 14 -7.83 2.68 -4.52
C GLU A 14 -8.63 2.99 -5.79
N ARG A 15 -9.23 4.19 -5.87
CA ARG A 15 -9.99 4.62 -7.05
C ARG A 15 -9.11 4.79 -8.28
N ALA A 16 -7.87 5.21 -8.08
CA ALA A 16 -6.87 5.33 -9.15
C ALA A 16 -6.28 3.98 -9.59
N GLY A 17 -6.54 2.89 -8.86
CA GLY A 17 -5.92 1.58 -9.12
C GLY A 17 -4.46 1.48 -8.66
N GLU A 18 -4.00 2.44 -7.86
CA GLU A 18 -2.62 2.52 -7.34
C GLU A 18 -2.43 1.81 -6.00
N LEU A 19 -3.52 1.32 -5.37
CA LEU A 19 -3.47 0.53 -4.14
C LEU A 19 -3.93 -0.91 -4.37
N ARG A 20 -3.06 -1.86 -4.01
CA ARG A 20 -3.41 -3.29 -3.96
C ARG A 20 -3.69 -3.70 -2.51
N ARG A 21 -4.88 -4.26 -2.25
CA ARG A 21 -5.19 -4.93 -0.97
C ARG A 21 -4.67 -6.38 -0.99
N ILE A 22 -3.97 -6.76 0.07
CA ILE A 22 -3.48 -8.12 0.29
C ILE A 22 -4.38 -8.78 1.34
N ALA A 23 -5.09 -9.84 0.94
CA ALA A 23 -5.96 -10.62 1.83
C ALA A 23 -5.30 -11.90 2.34
N ALA A 24 -4.15 -12.28 1.77
CA ALA A 24 -3.34 -13.38 2.26
C ALA A 24 -2.76 -13.02 3.64
N GLU A 25 -2.64 -14.01 4.51
CA GLU A 25 -1.92 -13.87 5.77
C GLU A 25 -0.44 -13.56 5.48
N VAL A 26 0.13 -12.64 6.26
CA VAL A 26 1.53 -12.21 6.16
C VAL A 26 2.12 -12.03 7.56
N ASP A 27 3.40 -12.32 7.70
CA ASP A 27 4.17 -12.14 8.92
C ASP A 27 4.53 -10.66 9.11
N PRO A 28 4.21 -10.05 10.27
CA PRO A 28 4.65 -8.69 10.57
C PRO A 28 6.17 -8.57 10.72
N ILE A 29 6.87 -9.67 10.99
CA ILE A 29 8.33 -9.72 11.10
C ILE A 29 8.92 -9.94 9.70
N LEU A 30 9.44 -8.85 9.14
CA LEU A 30 10.22 -8.79 7.89
C LEU A 30 9.44 -9.05 6.60
N GLU A 31 8.38 -9.87 6.57
CA GLU A 31 7.67 -10.18 5.32
C GLU A 31 7.00 -8.94 4.71
N ILE A 32 6.27 -8.14 5.52
CA ILE A 32 5.67 -6.88 5.05
C ILE A 32 6.74 -5.92 4.47
N ALA A 33 7.92 -5.88 5.09
CA ALA A 33 9.01 -5.03 4.65
C ALA A 33 9.58 -5.51 3.30
N GLU A 34 9.82 -6.82 3.15
CA GLU A 34 10.31 -7.41 1.89
C GLU A 34 9.32 -7.24 0.73
N ILE A 35 8.02 -7.39 1.00
CA ILE A 35 6.97 -7.10 0.00
C ILE A 35 7.07 -5.65 -0.47
N THR A 36 7.16 -4.70 0.48
CA THR A 36 7.25 -3.27 0.19
C THR A 36 8.53 -2.91 -0.56
N ASP A 37 9.66 -3.49 -0.15
CA ASP A 37 10.98 -3.26 -0.74
C ASP A 37 11.01 -3.71 -2.20
N ARG A 38 10.50 -4.90 -2.48
CA ARG A 38 10.40 -5.47 -3.82
C ARG A 38 9.53 -4.62 -4.76
N ILE A 39 8.39 -4.11 -4.29
CA ILE A 39 7.53 -3.24 -5.12
C ILE A 39 8.21 -1.90 -5.39
N SER A 40 8.85 -1.31 -4.37
CA SER A 40 9.53 -0.02 -4.49
C SER A 40 10.72 -0.05 -5.44
N LYS A 41 11.43 -1.18 -5.51
CA LYS A 41 12.64 -1.38 -6.34
C LYS A 41 12.36 -1.95 -7.73
N ARG A 42 11.13 -2.36 -8.03
CA ARG A 42 10.73 -2.88 -9.35
C ARG A 42 10.38 -1.78 -10.37
N GLY A 43 10.54 -0.51 -10.00
CA GLY A 43 10.38 0.64 -10.88
C GLY A 43 11.43 0.72 -11.98
#